data_AF-A0A9E4MI47-F1
#
_entry.id   AF-A0A9E4MI47-F1
#
_cell.length_a   1.000
_cell.length_b   1.000
_cell.length_c   1.000
_cell.angle_alpha   90.00
_cell.angle_beta   90.00
_cell.angle_gamma   90.00
#
_symmetry.space_group_name_H-M   'P 1'
#
loop_
_entity.id
_entity.type
_entity.pdbx_description
1 polymer ?
#
loop_
_entity_poly.entity_id
_entity_poly.type
_entity_poly.pdbx_seq_one_letter_code
_entity_poly.pdbx_strand_id
1 'polypeptide(L)'
;MAFNRATSPEPTPSPDELTARMVAIGMNFAGKAAADADIERTLLYASALGMDDGDLRVLAVLTTWLGVHHGHVNADQLVRLVGAHRSERVRAYWAAIATWLRKDRRFVRLAAAYEGPVIGLLPTGTAFQISRRGADERFTASKLRVPTGTLRDRREDVLSPEKAREN
;
A
#
# COMPACT_ATOMS: atom_id res chain seq x y z
N MET A 1 -18.14 -18.11 24.90
CA MET A 1 -16.66 -18.07 24.99
C MET A 1 -16.14 -17.22 23.85
N ALA A 2 -15.68 -16.01 24.15
CA ALA A 2 -15.18 -15.07 23.15
C ALA A 2 -13.65 -15.22 23.06
N PHE A 3 -13.15 -15.75 21.93
CA PHE A 3 -11.72 -15.75 21.63
C PHE A 3 -11.31 -14.31 21.27
N ASN A 4 -10.89 -13.55 22.28
CA ASN A 4 -10.24 -12.27 22.09
C ASN A 4 -8.77 -12.54 21.73
N ARG A 5 -8.47 -12.73 20.43
CA ARG A 5 -7.08 -12.66 19.95
C ARG A 5 -6.63 -11.23 20.15
N ALA A 6 -5.83 -10.99 21.19
CA ALA A 6 -4.99 -9.81 21.24
C ALA A 6 -4.16 -9.79 19.95
N THR A 7 -4.50 -8.89 19.02
CA THR A 7 -3.67 -8.56 17.87
C THR A 7 -2.48 -7.77 18.39
N SER A 8 -1.57 -8.45 19.08
CA SER A 8 -0.21 -7.93 19.21
C SER A 8 0.34 -7.82 17.80
N PRO A 9 0.87 -6.65 17.38
CA PRO A 9 1.54 -6.55 16.11
C PRO A 9 2.70 -7.53 16.15
N GLU A 10 2.68 -8.53 15.27
CA GLU A 10 3.86 -9.33 15.00
C GLU A 10 5.02 -8.40 14.67
N PRO A 11 6.27 -8.79 14.99
CA PRO A 11 7.42 -8.00 14.63
C PRO A 11 7.42 -7.75 13.11
N THR A 12 7.84 -6.55 12.72
CA THR A 12 8.07 -6.23 11.31
C THR A 12 8.98 -7.31 10.71
N PRO A 13 8.60 -7.94 9.58
CA PRO A 13 9.43 -8.95 8.94
C PRO A 13 10.77 -8.33 8.53
N SER A 14 11.80 -9.16 8.48
CA SER A 14 13.07 -8.74 7.89
C SER A 14 12.88 -8.33 6.42
N PRO A 15 13.79 -7.52 5.84
CA PRO A 15 13.69 -7.11 4.44
C PRO A 15 13.59 -8.29 3.45
N ASP A 16 14.32 -9.38 3.70
CA ASP A 16 14.31 -10.57 2.85
C ASP A 16 12.97 -11.32 2.96
N GLU A 17 12.41 -11.44 4.16
CA GLU A 17 11.09 -12.04 4.37
C GLU A 17 9.98 -11.21 3.73
N LEU A 18 10.05 -9.88 3.85
CA LEU A 18 9.08 -9.00 3.20
C LEU A 18 9.19 -9.12 1.67
N THR A 19 10.40 -9.19 1.13
CA THR A 19 10.63 -9.42 -0.31
C THR A 19 10.02 -10.75 -0.75
N ALA A 20 10.29 -11.84 -0.03
CA ALA A 20 9.71 -13.16 -0.33
C ALA A 20 8.18 -13.16 -0.30
N ARG A 21 7.57 -12.44 0.65
CA ARG A 21 6.11 -12.27 0.72
C ARG A 21 5.55 -11.43 -0.42
N MET A 22 6.23 -10.33 -0.79
CA MET A 22 5.84 -9.50 -1.94
C MET A 22 5.88 -10.31 -3.25
N VAL A 23 6.91 -11.16 -3.44
CA VAL A 23 7.00 -12.09 -4.58
C VAL A 23 5.84 -13.08 -4.58
N ALA A 24 5.52 -13.67 -3.43
CA ALA A 24 4.41 -14.62 -3.31
C ALA A 24 3.06 -14.04 -3.72
N ILE A 25 2.80 -12.77 -3.42
CA ILE A 25 1.54 -12.11 -3.82
C ILE A 25 1.59 -11.54 -5.26
N GLY A 26 2.66 -11.81 -6.00
CA GLY A 26 2.79 -11.46 -7.43
C GLY A 26 3.46 -10.11 -7.72
N MET A 27 4.23 -9.55 -6.77
CA MET A 27 5.13 -8.44 -7.07
C MET A 27 6.50 -8.98 -7.51
N ASN A 28 6.92 -8.68 -8.73
CA ASN A 28 8.09 -9.29 -9.38
C ASN A 28 9.42 -8.69 -8.87
N PHE A 29 9.74 -8.93 -7.60
CA PHE A 29 11.04 -8.63 -7.02
C PHE A 29 12.00 -9.81 -7.17
N ALA A 30 13.30 -9.53 -7.08
CA ALA A 30 14.32 -10.57 -7.07
C ALA A 30 14.29 -11.30 -5.72
N GLY A 31 13.61 -12.44 -5.64
CA GLY A 31 13.50 -13.25 -4.44
C GLY A 31 12.73 -14.54 -4.67
N LYS A 32 12.82 -15.47 -3.72
CA LYS A 32 12.00 -16.69 -3.73
C LYS A 32 10.67 -16.39 -3.05
N ALA A 33 9.57 -16.79 -3.70
CA ALA A 33 8.23 -16.68 -3.11
C ALA A 33 8.15 -17.40 -1.76
N ALA A 34 7.53 -16.75 -0.77
CA ALA A 34 7.08 -17.40 0.45
C ALA A 34 5.81 -18.22 0.19
N ALA A 35 5.71 -19.43 0.76
CA ALA A 35 4.59 -20.34 0.49
C ALA A 35 3.23 -19.81 1.02
N ASP A 36 3.22 -19.15 2.18
CA ASP A 36 2.00 -18.74 2.88
C ASP A 36 2.02 -17.23 3.20
N ALA A 37 2.18 -16.39 2.17
CA ALA A 37 2.20 -14.94 2.37
C ALA A 37 0.79 -14.38 2.67
N ASP A 38 0.62 -13.79 3.86
CA ASP A 38 -0.56 -13.01 4.21
C ASP A 38 -0.57 -11.71 3.38
N ILE A 39 -1.56 -11.58 2.48
CA ILE A 39 -1.68 -10.44 1.57
C ILE A 39 -1.75 -9.14 2.35
N GLU A 40 -2.71 -8.99 3.27
CA GLU A 40 -2.98 -7.71 3.93
C GLU A 40 -1.81 -7.23 4.76
N ARG A 41 -1.13 -8.13 5.47
CA ARG A 41 0.07 -7.80 6.24
C ARG A 41 1.23 -7.44 5.32
N THR A 42 1.40 -8.16 4.22
CA THR A 42 2.44 -7.85 3.23
C THR A 42 2.23 -6.46 2.64
N LEU A 43 1.00 -6.12 2.27
CA LEU A 43 0.64 -4.79 1.78
C LEU A 43 0.89 -3.71 2.84
N LEU A 44 0.54 -3.97 4.11
CA LEU A 44 0.80 -3.04 5.21
C LEU A 44 2.30 -2.78 5.38
N TYR A 45 3.12 -3.82 5.46
CA TYR A 45 4.57 -3.67 5.64
C TYR A 45 5.25 -3.02 4.43
N ALA A 46 4.84 -3.37 3.21
CA ALA A 46 5.31 -2.69 1.99
C ALA A 46 4.94 -1.21 1.98
N SER A 47 3.74 -0.86 2.45
CA SER A 47 3.33 0.54 2.59
C SER A 47 4.13 1.29 3.65
N ALA A 48 4.50 0.64 4.76
CA ALA A 48 5.36 1.22 5.78
C ALA A 48 6.78 1.48 5.25
N LEU A 49 7.38 0.49 4.57
CA LEU A 49 8.69 0.64 3.92
C LEU A 49 8.69 1.81 2.92
N GLY A 50 7.61 1.97 2.15
CA GLY A 50 7.49 3.08 1.20
C GLY A 50 7.22 4.44 1.83
N MET A 51 6.36 4.50 2.86
CA MET A 51 5.91 5.77 3.45
C MET A 51 6.83 6.30 4.54
N ASP A 52 7.36 5.41 5.38
CA ASP A 52 8.17 5.74 6.56
C ASP A 52 9.66 5.69 6.23
N ASP A 53 10.12 4.65 5.53
CA ASP A 53 11.54 4.48 5.17
C ASP A 53 11.90 5.07 3.80
N GLY A 54 10.89 5.50 3.03
CA GLY A 54 11.08 6.24 1.78
C GLY A 54 11.40 5.36 0.56
N ASP A 55 11.15 4.05 0.60
CA ASP A 55 11.29 3.18 -0.57
C ASP A 55 10.16 3.43 -1.58
N LEU A 56 10.34 4.46 -2.41
CA LEU A 56 9.38 4.83 -3.44
C LEU A 56 9.26 3.77 -4.55
N ARG A 57 10.25 2.88 -4.72
CA ARG A 57 10.16 1.78 -5.69
C ARG A 57 9.12 0.78 -5.19
N VAL A 58 9.25 0.32 -3.96
CA VAL A 58 8.28 -0.60 -3.34
C VAL A 58 6.90 0.03 -3.32
N LEU A 59 6.79 1.31 -2.94
CA LEU A 59 5.52 2.02 -2.93
C LEU A 59 4.87 2.11 -4.33
N ALA A 60 5.66 2.32 -5.38
CA ALA A 60 5.17 2.38 -6.75
C ALA A 60 4.68 1.01 -7.25
N VAL A 61 5.40 -0.07 -6.95
CA VAL A 61 4.98 -1.45 -7.26
C VAL A 61 3.72 -1.79 -6.49
N LEU A 62 3.64 -1.47 -5.19
CA LEU A 62 2.46 -1.65 -4.36
C LEU A 62 1.22 -0.93 -4.92
N THR A 63 1.35 0.36 -5.26
CA THR A 63 0.24 1.12 -5.84
C THR A 63 -0.19 0.55 -7.20
N THR A 64 0.76 0.05 -8.00
CA THR A 64 0.44 -0.62 -9.26
C THR A 64 -0.30 -1.94 -9.01
N TRP A 65 0.19 -2.75 -8.07
CA TRP A 65 -0.41 -4.01 -7.66
C TRP A 65 -1.85 -3.80 -7.20
N LEU A 66 -2.12 -2.77 -6.39
CA LEU A 66 -3.48 -2.43 -5.94
C LEU A 66 -4.40 -2.07 -7.11
N GLY A 67 -3.89 -1.40 -8.15
CA GLY A 67 -4.64 -1.11 -9.37
C GLY A 67 -5.12 -2.38 -10.10
N VAL A 68 -4.36 -3.48 -10.00
CA VAL A 68 -4.63 -4.74 -10.70
C VAL A 68 -5.36 -5.75 -9.80
N HIS A 69 -4.96 -5.87 -8.53
CA HIS A 69 -5.28 -7.00 -7.65
C HIS A 69 -6.11 -6.64 -6.42
N HIS A 70 -6.58 -5.40 -6.27
CA HIS A 70 -7.43 -5.01 -5.11
C HIS A 70 -8.68 -5.91 -4.94
N GLY A 71 -9.10 -6.61 -5.99
CA GLY A 71 -10.11 -7.68 -5.94
C GLY A 71 -9.83 -8.75 -4.87
N HIS A 72 -8.57 -9.11 -4.68
CA HIS A 72 -8.11 -10.19 -3.78
C HIS A 72 -7.92 -9.76 -2.33
N VAL A 73 -7.99 -8.46 -2.03
CA VAL A 73 -7.74 -7.93 -0.70
C VAL A 73 -8.95 -8.13 0.20
N ASN A 74 -8.72 -8.70 1.39
CA ASN A 74 -9.65 -8.68 2.49
C ASN A 74 -9.68 -7.28 3.14
N ALA A 75 -10.59 -6.44 2.66
CA ALA A 75 -10.69 -5.06 3.11
C ALA A 75 -10.99 -4.92 4.62
N ASP A 76 -11.76 -5.82 5.23
CA ASP A 76 -12.06 -5.75 6.67
C ASP A 76 -10.82 -6.02 7.53
N GLN A 77 -10.01 -7.00 7.13
CA GLN A 77 -8.72 -7.27 7.78
C GLN A 77 -7.76 -6.09 7.60
N LEU A 78 -7.67 -5.56 6.38
CA LEU A 78 -6.81 -4.42 6.08
C LEU A 78 -7.23 -3.17 6.88
N VAL A 79 -8.52 -2.87 7.00
CA VAL A 79 -9.03 -1.74 7.81
C VAL A 79 -8.61 -1.88 9.27
N ARG A 80 -8.68 -3.08 9.85
CA ARG A 80 -8.23 -3.32 11.23
C ARG A 80 -6.72 -3.09 11.37
N LEU A 81 -5.93 -3.61 10.44
CA LEU A 81 -4.47 -3.48 10.45
C LEU A 81 -4.03 -2.01 10.31
N VAL A 82 -4.58 -1.29 9.33
CA VAL A 82 -4.26 0.11 9.08
C VAL A 82 -4.73 1.00 10.22
N GLY A 83 -5.94 0.76 10.76
CA GLY A 83 -6.47 1.52 11.90
C GLY A 83 -5.63 1.38 13.17
N ALA A 84 -5.00 0.23 13.37
CA ALA A 84 -4.08 0.00 14.49
C ALA A 84 -2.63 0.47 14.23
N HIS A 85 -2.28 0.80 12.98
CA HIS A 85 -0.93 1.19 12.62
C HIS A 85 -0.58 2.58 13.17
N ARG A 86 0.62 2.76 13.72
CA ARG A 86 1.01 4.02 14.39
C ARG A 86 1.37 5.14 13.43
N SER A 87 1.96 4.83 12.27
CA SER A 87 2.34 5.85 11.29
C SER A 87 1.12 6.51 10.64
N GLU A 88 1.00 7.81 10.82
CA GLU A 88 0.04 8.67 10.12
C GLU A 88 0.23 8.65 8.61
N ARG A 89 1.48 8.55 8.14
CA ARG A 89 1.81 8.54 6.71
C ARG A 89 1.27 7.28 6.05
N VAL A 90 1.42 6.13 6.69
CA VAL A 90 0.81 4.86 6.25
C VAL A 90 -0.71 4.96 6.23
N ARG A 91 -1.34 5.50 7.28
CA ARG A 91 -2.80 5.69 7.30
C ARG A 91 -3.28 6.64 6.20
N ALA A 92 -2.56 7.73 5.95
CA ALA A 92 -2.86 8.68 4.87
C ALA A 92 -2.74 8.06 3.48
N TYR A 93 -1.74 7.19 3.27
CA TYR A 93 -1.61 6.42 2.04
C TYR A 93 -2.84 5.53 1.80
N TRP A 94 -3.23 4.74 2.81
CA TRP A 94 -4.38 3.84 2.67
C TRP A 94 -5.71 4.58 2.51
N ALA A 95 -5.90 5.72 3.19
CA ALA A 95 -7.05 6.59 2.96
C ALA A 95 -7.08 7.15 1.53
N ALA A 96 -5.91 7.45 0.95
CA ALA A 96 -5.80 7.88 -0.43
C ALA A 96 -6.09 6.74 -1.42
N ILE A 97 -5.59 5.52 -1.17
CA ILE A 97 -5.92 4.34 -1.98
C ILE A 97 -7.43 4.06 -1.95
N ALA A 98 -8.07 4.15 -0.79
CA ALA A 98 -9.52 4.01 -0.66
C ALA A 98 -10.28 5.06 -1.48
N THR A 99 -9.78 6.29 -1.52
CA THR A 99 -10.35 7.37 -2.33
C THR A 99 -10.18 7.10 -3.83
N TRP A 100 -9.02 6.59 -4.25
CA TRP A 100 -8.76 6.19 -5.63
C TRP A 100 -9.68 5.04 -6.07
N LEU A 101 -9.77 4.00 -5.25
CA LEU A 101 -10.56 2.79 -5.50
C LEU A 101 -12.02 2.92 -5.04
N ARG A 102 -12.55 4.14 -4.88
CA ARG A 102 -13.89 4.41 -4.32
C ARG A 102 -15.07 3.69 -5.00
N LYS A 103 -14.88 3.17 -6.22
CA LYS A 103 -15.89 2.35 -6.91
C LYS A 103 -16.09 1.00 -6.21
N ASP A 104 -15.07 0.50 -5.52
CA ASP A 104 -15.14 -0.69 -4.69
C ASP A 104 -15.57 -0.31 -3.26
N ARG A 105 -16.81 -0.68 -2.91
CA ARG A 105 -17.43 -0.33 -1.63
C ARG A 105 -16.71 -0.96 -0.43
N ARG A 106 -15.93 -2.04 -0.64
CA ARG A 106 -15.19 -2.72 0.44
C ARG A 106 -14.16 -1.79 1.08
N PHE A 107 -13.59 -0.87 0.32
CA PHE A 107 -12.56 0.06 0.81
C PHE A 107 -13.11 1.34 1.44
N VAL A 108 -14.42 1.58 1.44
CA VAL A 108 -15.01 2.85 1.92
C VAL A 108 -14.59 3.16 3.36
N ARG A 109 -14.57 2.15 4.24
CA ARG A 109 -14.16 2.31 5.65
C ARG A 109 -12.69 2.70 5.81
N LEU A 110 -11.85 2.35 4.83
CA LEU A 110 -10.43 2.65 4.84
C LEU A 110 -10.15 4.14 4.56
N ALA A 111 -11.07 4.85 3.89
CA ALA A 111 -10.95 6.30 3.70
C ALA A 111 -10.94 7.06 5.04
N ALA A 112 -11.62 6.53 6.07
CA ALA A 112 -11.64 7.10 7.42
C ALA A 112 -10.40 6.75 8.26
N ALA A 113 -9.43 6.00 7.71
CA ALA A 113 -8.18 5.68 8.43
C ALA A 113 -7.34 6.94 8.73
N TYR A 114 -7.55 8.03 8.00
CA TYR A 114 -6.81 9.27 8.17
C TYR A 114 -7.68 10.51 7.91
N GLU A 115 -7.88 11.31 8.95
CA GLU A 115 -8.63 12.57 8.91
C GLU A 115 -7.73 13.80 9.20
N GLY A 116 -6.41 13.58 9.26
CA GLY A 116 -5.43 14.59 9.62
C GLY A 116 -5.14 15.64 8.52
N PRO A 117 -4.12 16.47 8.73
CA PRO A 117 -3.69 17.49 7.76
C PRO A 117 -3.20 16.87 6.43
N VAL A 118 -3.07 17.70 5.41
CA VAL A 118 -2.53 17.24 4.13
C VAL A 118 -1.05 16.86 4.28
N ILE A 119 -0.67 15.66 3.82
CA ILE A 119 0.71 15.15 3.88
C ILE A 119 1.30 15.12 2.48
N GLY A 120 2.55 15.57 2.35
CA GLY A 120 3.35 15.35 1.14
C GLY A 120 4.03 13.99 1.16
N LEU A 121 4.01 13.29 0.02
CA LEU A 121 4.71 12.01 -0.11
C LEU A 121 6.22 12.20 0.09
N LEU A 122 6.82 13.21 -0.54
CA LEU A 122 8.25 13.48 -0.41
C LEU A 122 8.53 14.24 0.89
N PRO A 123 9.65 13.96 1.58
CA PRO A 123 10.05 14.69 2.79
C PRO A 123 10.11 16.21 2.58
N THR A 124 10.56 16.64 1.40
CA THR A 124 10.64 18.05 1.00
C THR A 124 10.27 18.23 -0.48
N GLY A 125 9.89 19.44 -0.86
CA GLY A 125 9.69 19.81 -2.27
C GLY A 125 8.41 19.28 -2.94
N THR A 126 7.52 18.58 -2.22
CA THR A 126 6.26 18.07 -2.79
C THR A 126 5.45 19.16 -3.50
N ALA A 127 5.22 20.31 -2.85
CA ALA A 127 4.43 21.41 -3.43
C ALA A 127 5.08 21.98 -4.71
N PHE A 128 6.40 22.16 -4.70
CA PHE A 128 7.14 22.63 -5.87
C PHE A 128 7.07 21.64 -7.04
N GLN A 129 7.24 20.34 -6.77
CA GLN A 129 7.14 19.32 -7.82
C GLN A 129 5.73 19.22 -8.40
N ILE A 130 4.69 19.34 -7.56
CA ILE A 130 3.30 19.39 -8.03
C ILE A 130 3.06 20.63 -8.89
N SER A 131 3.55 21.80 -8.47
CA SER A 131 3.44 23.02 -9.28
C SER A 131 4.12 22.88 -10.65
N ARG A 132 5.24 22.15 -10.72
CA ARG A 132 6.01 21.97 -11.96
C ARG A 132 5.45 20.89 -12.89
N ARG A 133 4.93 19.78 -12.36
CA ARG A 133 4.60 18.56 -13.14
C ARG A 133 3.15 18.08 -12.99
N GLY A 134 2.36 18.73 -12.14
CA GLY A 134 1.03 18.27 -11.76
C GLY A 134 1.04 17.28 -10.60
N ALA A 135 -0.16 16.97 -10.11
CA ALA A 135 -0.39 15.94 -9.11
C ALA A 135 -0.77 14.62 -9.79
N ASP A 136 -0.39 13.51 -9.16
CA ASP A 136 -0.82 12.18 -9.60
C ASP A 136 -2.35 12.05 -9.46
N GLU A 137 -3.00 11.68 -10.56
CA GLU A 137 -4.47 11.61 -10.66
C GLU A 137 -5.07 10.69 -9.60
N ARG A 138 -4.38 9.60 -9.25
CA ARG A 138 -4.83 8.62 -8.25
C ARG A 138 -4.97 9.25 -6.87
N PHE A 139 -4.21 10.29 -6.57
CA PHE A 139 -4.13 10.90 -5.24
C PHE A 139 -4.78 12.28 -5.16
N THR A 140 -5.29 12.83 -6.27
CA THR A 140 -5.74 14.22 -6.36
C THR A 140 -6.89 14.57 -5.40
N ALA A 141 -7.81 13.64 -5.17
CA ALA A 141 -8.95 13.80 -4.27
C ALA A 141 -8.65 13.43 -2.80
N SER A 142 -7.40 13.13 -2.47
CA SER A 142 -7.00 12.64 -1.14
C SER A 142 -6.21 13.68 -0.33
N LYS A 143 -5.95 13.36 0.95
CA LYS A 143 -5.05 14.14 1.82
C LYS A 143 -3.57 13.84 1.58
N LEU A 144 -3.23 12.84 0.77
CA LEU A 144 -1.86 12.56 0.36
C LEU A 144 -1.55 13.27 -0.96
N ARG A 145 -0.50 14.09 -0.97
CA ARG A 145 -0.04 14.82 -2.15
C ARG A 145 1.15 14.10 -2.78
N VAL A 146 0.93 13.59 -3.99
CA VAL A 146 1.93 12.87 -4.79
C VAL A 146 2.17 13.64 -6.08
N PRO A 147 3.40 14.08 -6.38
CA PRO A 147 3.72 14.65 -7.68
C PRO A 147 3.61 13.62 -8.80
N THR A 148 3.20 14.06 -9.99
CA THR A 148 3.13 13.20 -11.17
C THR A 148 4.50 12.58 -11.47
N GLY A 149 4.50 11.27 -11.71
CA GLY A 149 5.70 10.50 -12.07
C GLY A 149 6.58 10.08 -10.90
N THR A 150 6.23 10.43 -9.66
CA THR A 150 6.92 9.94 -8.46
C THR A 150 6.66 8.45 -8.25
N LEU A 151 5.39 8.02 -8.33
CA LEU A 151 4.99 6.62 -8.24
C LEU A 151 4.67 6.10 -9.66
N ARG A 152 5.69 5.83 -10.46
CA ARG A 152 5.48 5.37 -11.85
C ARG A 152 4.64 4.09 -11.90
N ASP A 153 3.84 3.93 -12.95
CA ASP A 153 3.14 2.67 -13.23
C ASP A 153 4.19 1.59 -13.55
N ARG A 154 4.13 0.48 -12.82
CA ARG A 154 5.15 -0.57 -12.78
C ARG A 154 4.56 -1.92 -13.21
N ARG A 155 3.78 -1.93 -14.30
CA ARG A 155 3.03 -3.12 -14.74
C ARG A 155 3.91 -4.34 -14.97
N GLU A 156 5.14 -4.14 -15.44
CA GLU A 156 6.11 -5.22 -15.66
C GLU A 156 6.62 -5.83 -14.35
N ASP A 157 6.55 -5.07 -13.25
CA ASP A 157 6.91 -5.51 -11.90
C ASP A 157 5.71 -6.15 -11.16
N VAL A 158 4.56 -6.36 -11.82
CA VAL A 158 3.35 -6.95 -11.24
C VAL A 158 2.83 -8.07 -12.14
N LEU A 159 2.75 -9.28 -11.61
CA LEU A 159 2.18 -10.43 -12.34
C LEU A 159 0.70 -10.20 -12.62
N SER A 160 0.21 -10.70 -13.75
CA SER A 160 -1.23 -10.73 -14.01
C SER A 160 -1.94 -11.67 -13.03
N PRO A 161 -3.25 -11.49 -12.76
CA PRO A 161 -4.01 -12.39 -11.89
C PRO A 161 -3.96 -13.86 -12.31
N GLU A 162 -3.79 -14.14 -13.60
CA GLU A 162 -3.63 -15.48 -14.14
C GLU A 162 -2.28 -16.09 -13.75
N LYS A 163 -1.19 -15.35 -13.94
CA LYS A 163 0.18 -15.80 -13.59
C LYS A 163 0.42 -15.89 -12.09
N ALA A 164 -0.27 -15.08 -11.30
CA ALA A 164 -0.14 -15.10 -9.84
C ALA A 164 -0.74 -16.38 -9.21
N ARG A 165 -1.57 -17.15 -9.93
CA ARG A 165 -2.14 -18.43 -9.44
C ARG A 165 -1.20 -19.62 -9.61
N GLU A 166 -0.12 -19.46 -10.37
CA GLU A 166 0.84 -20.54 -10.71
C GLU A 166 2.05 -20.58 -9.76
N ASN A 167 2.19 -19.59 -8.87
CA ASN A 167 3.22 -19.52 -7.82
C ASN A 167 2.72 -20.09 -6.50
#